data_AF-A0A970FPU1-F1
#
_entry.id   AF-A0A970FPU1-F1
#
_cell.length_a   1.000
_cell.length_b   1.000
_cell.length_c   1.000
_cell.angle_alpha   90.00
_cell.angle_beta   90.00
_cell.angle_gamma   90.00
#
_symmetry.space_group_name_H-M   'P 1'
#
loop_
_entity.id
_entity.type
_entity.pdbx_description
1 polymer ?
#
loop_
_entity_poly.entity_id
_entity_poly.type
_entity_poly.pdbx_seq_one_letter_code
_entity_poly.pdbx_strand_id
1 'polypeptide(L)'
;GKVLTEDSVLYLCDSCHELLPRCGTGFKKTEKLPYINGIFSAFHYENGIDKAIQAMKFDYQPRLSETLAFVLLEELLKETRIPHFDFIIPVPMHKKKMRSRGFNQSRLIADKISEALQIPVDTEVLAKTRNTRPQSTLKKEERLNNLLDAFSVEYPERVINKNILLVDDVITTGTTINSCGRILYENGAEKIYAVVIANAEKCR
;
A
#
# COMPACT_ATOMS: atom_id res chain seq x y z
N GLY A 1 33.16 2.90 3.59
CA GLY A 1 31.83 2.64 4.19
C GLY A 1 31.80 1.21 4.70
N LYS A 2 31.10 0.95 5.81
CA LYS A 2 30.84 -0.42 6.26
C LYS A 2 29.76 -1.01 5.35
N VAL A 3 29.97 -2.24 4.87
CA VAL A 3 28.90 -3.02 4.26
C VAL A 3 28.00 -3.50 5.40
N LEU A 4 26.71 -3.21 5.33
CA LEU A 4 25.75 -3.70 6.31
C LEU A 4 25.61 -5.21 6.17
N THR A 5 25.63 -5.91 7.30
CA THR A 5 25.39 -7.35 7.33
C THR A 5 23.93 -7.63 7.09
N GLU A 6 23.62 -8.88 6.77
CA GLU A 6 22.25 -9.29 6.55
C GLU A 6 21.35 -9.01 7.77
N ASP A 7 21.84 -9.22 8.99
CA ASP A 7 21.02 -9.02 10.20
C ASP A 7 20.92 -7.54 10.64
N SER A 8 21.42 -6.60 9.83
CA SER A 8 21.40 -5.18 10.17
C SER A 8 19.99 -4.59 10.01
N VAL A 9 19.46 -4.05 11.10
CA VAL A 9 18.22 -3.26 11.10
C VAL A 9 18.46 -1.92 10.37
N LEU A 10 17.64 -1.60 9.36
CA LEU A 10 17.79 -0.43 8.49
C LEU A 10 16.74 0.65 8.83
N TYR A 11 17.12 1.82 9.38
CA TYR A 11 16.16 2.90 9.70
C TYR A 11 16.65 4.34 9.43
N LEU A 12 17.43 4.52 8.35
CA LEU A 12 17.92 5.82 7.88
C LEU A 12 18.87 6.54 8.85
N CYS A 13 19.65 7.47 8.30
CA CYS A 13 20.42 8.41 9.10
C CYS A 13 19.53 9.60 9.50
N ASP A 14 19.84 10.31 10.59
CA ASP A 14 19.04 11.45 11.06
C ASP A 14 18.85 12.51 9.97
N SER A 15 19.93 12.91 9.30
CA SER A 15 19.83 13.88 8.19
C SER A 15 19.01 13.36 7.01
N CYS A 16 19.03 12.06 6.76
CA CYS A 16 18.24 11.42 5.71
C CYS A 16 16.74 11.45 6.07
N HIS A 17 16.44 11.20 7.34
CA HIS A 17 15.10 11.18 7.90
C HIS A 17 14.45 12.57 7.90
N GLU A 18 15.21 13.61 8.24
CA GLU A 18 14.75 15.00 8.20
C GLU A 18 14.40 15.47 6.78
N LEU A 19 15.14 14.99 5.77
CA LEU A 19 14.95 15.38 4.36
C LEU A 19 13.83 14.64 3.64
N LEU A 20 13.15 13.68 4.29
CA LEU A 20 12.08 12.93 3.65
C LEU A 20 10.91 13.85 3.27
N PRO A 21 10.36 13.74 2.05
CA PRO A 21 9.31 14.61 1.57
C PRO A 21 7.95 14.19 2.15
N ARG A 22 7.71 14.52 3.42
CA ARG A 22 6.48 14.14 4.14
C ARG A 22 5.24 14.76 3.51
N CYS A 23 4.17 13.98 3.52
CA CYS A 23 2.83 14.45 3.23
C CYS A 23 2.20 15.10 4.48
N GLY A 24 1.19 15.95 4.28
CA GLY A 24 0.38 16.48 5.39
C GLY A 24 -0.43 15.39 6.11
N THR A 25 -1.02 15.76 7.24
CA THR A 25 -1.70 14.82 8.16
C THR A 25 -3.07 14.34 7.65
N GLY A 26 -3.45 13.15 8.08
CA GLY A 26 -4.81 12.61 8.04
C GLY A 26 -5.14 11.77 6.81
N PHE A 27 -6.21 10.99 6.95
CA PHE A 27 -6.84 10.30 5.83
C PHE A 27 -7.65 11.29 4.99
N LYS A 28 -7.24 11.49 3.73
CA LYS A 28 -7.86 12.46 2.83
C LYS A 28 -8.72 11.78 1.78
N LYS A 29 -9.97 12.22 1.64
CA LYS A 29 -10.88 11.76 0.56
C LYS A 29 -10.51 12.45 -0.75
N THR A 30 -10.67 11.74 -1.86
CA THR A 30 -10.48 12.28 -3.22
C THR A 30 -11.61 11.83 -4.13
N GLU A 31 -12.10 12.73 -4.99
CA GLU A 31 -13.15 12.42 -5.97
C GLU A 31 -12.66 11.43 -7.04
N LYS A 32 -11.33 11.35 -7.25
CA LYS A 32 -10.73 10.46 -8.25
C LYS A 32 -10.87 8.98 -7.89
N LEU A 33 -10.97 8.65 -6.60
CA LEU A 33 -11.08 7.29 -6.09
C LEU A 33 -12.41 7.14 -5.32
N PRO A 34 -13.55 7.07 -6.02
CA PRO A 34 -14.87 7.17 -5.40
C PRO A 34 -15.19 6.05 -4.42
N TYR A 35 -14.51 4.90 -4.53
CA TYR A 35 -14.70 3.75 -3.64
C TYR A 35 -13.81 3.79 -2.40
N ILE A 36 -13.06 4.88 -2.19
CA ILE A 36 -12.12 5.04 -1.09
C ILE A 36 -12.54 6.23 -0.22
N ASN A 37 -12.86 5.95 1.04
CA ASN A 37 -13.32 6.93 2.02
C ASN A 37 -12.22 7.87 2.51
N GLY A 38 -10.97 7.41 2.47
CA GLY A 38 -9.80 8.23 2.79
C GLY A 38 -8.50 7.52 2.49
N ILE A 39 -7.48 8.30 2.13
CA ILE A 39 -6.14 7.82 1.82
C ILE A 39 -5.18 8.50 2.77
N PHE A 40 -4.35 7.69 3.42
CA PHE A 40 -3.16 8.15 4.12
C PHE A 40 -1.92 7.81 3.30
N SER A 41 -1.01 8.76 3.18
CA SER A 41 0.30 8.56 2.58
C SER A 41 1.33 9.29 3.40
N ALA A 42 2.42 8.63 3.80
CA ALA A 42 3.45 9.28 4.61
C ALA A 42 4.31 10.24 3.80
N PHE A 43 4.60 9.92 2.53
CA PHE A 43 5.55 10.69 1.71
C PHE A 43 5.02 11.02 0.32
N HIS A 44 5.60 12.05 -0.29
CA HIS A 44 5.53 12.25 -1.72
C HIS A 44 6.44 11.24 -2.43
N TYR A 45 6.01 10.75 -3.60
CA TYR A 45 6.77 9.81 -4.41
C TYR A 45 7.90 10.50 -5.19
N GLU A 46 8.87 11.05 -4.47
CA GLU A 46 10.04 11.78 -4.97
C GLU A 46 11.18 11.76 -3.94
N ASN A 47 12.28 12.46 -4.21
CA ASN A 47 13.39 12.71 -3.29
C ASN A 47 13.93 11.45 -2.58
N GLY A 48 14.06 10.35 -3.31
CA GLY A 48 14.69 9.11 -2.83
C GLY A 48 13.70 8.06 -2.33
N ILE A 49 12.47 8.44 -1.98
CA ILE A 49 11.39 7.50 -1.66
C ILE A 49 11.04 6.65 -2.88
N ASP A 50 10.99 7.26 -4.05
CA ASP A 50 10.75 6.59 -5.33
C ASP A 50 11.82 5.55 -5.65
N LYS A 51 13.09 5.88 -5.39
CA LYS A 51 14.22 4.98 -5.58
C LYS A 51 14.21 3.84 -4.56
N ALA A 52 13.92 4.11 -3.29
CA ALA A 52 13.83 3.09 -2.25
C ALA A 52 12.70 2.09 -2.54
N ILE A 53 11.53 2.56 -2.98
CA ILE A 53 10.41 1.71 -3.39
C ILE A 53 10.77 0.88 -4.64
N GLN A 54 11.50 1.45 -5.60
CA GLN A 54 11.98 0.71 -6.77
C GLN A 54 13.01 -0.37 -6.39
N ALA A 55 13.99 -0.03 -5.57
CA ALA A 55 15.01 -0.97 -5.08
C ALA A 55 14.37 -2.13 -4.31
N MET A 56 13.39 -1.83 -3.44
CA MET A 56 12.58 -2.86 -2.80
C MET A 56 11.91 -3.78 -3.84
N LYS A 57 11.26 -3.20 -4.87
CA LYS A 57 10.46 -3.96 -5.86
C LYS A 57 11.26 -4.79 -6.86
N PHE A 58 12.48 -4.38 -7.20
CA PHE A 58 13.20 -4.86 -8.38
C PHE A 58 14.64 -5.29 -8.11
N ASP A 59 15.28 -4.79 -7.04
CA ASP A 59 16.68 -5.08 -6.73
C ASP A 59 16.84 -6.14 -5.63
N TYR A 60 15.79 -6.94 -5.38
CA TYR A 60 15.74 -8.00 -4.37
C TYR A 60 16.15 -7.54 -2.97
N GLN A 61 15.71 -6.35 -2.56
CA GLN A 61 15.94 -5.80 -1.22
C GLN A 61 14.66 -5.80 -0.37
N PRO A 62 14.10 -6.97 0.01
CA PRO A 62 12.88 -7.02 0.81
C PRO A 62 13.06 -6.33 2.17
N ARG A 63 14.27 -6.24 2.71
CA ARG A 63 14.55 -5.52 3.96
C ARG A 63 14.26 -4.02 3.88
N LEU A 64 14.29 -3.42 2.69
CA LEU A 64 13.81 -2.03 2.54
C LEU A 64 12.33 -1.89 2.89
N SER A 65 11.53 -2.96 2.79
CA SER A 65 10.14 -2.91 3.24
C SER A 65 10.04 -2.65 4.75
N GLU A 66 11.00 -3.10 5.55
CA GLU A 66 11.03 -2.82 6.99
C GLU A 66 11.28 -1.33 7.22
N THR A 67 12.33 -0.77 6.60
CA THR A 67 12.63 0.67 6.67
C THR A 67 11.44 1.51 6.25
N LEU A 68 10.86 1.19 5.09
CA LEU A 68 9.75 1.94 4.52
C LEU A 68 8.48 1.80 5.36
N ALA A 69 8.22 0.62 5.93
CA ALA A 69 7.09 0.41 6.85
C ALA A 69 7.29 1.17 8.16
N PHE A 70 8.50 1.24 8.69
CA PHE A 70 8.80 2.00 9.90
C PHE A 70 8.58 3.49 9.69
N VAL A 71 9.16 4.09 8.65
CA VAL A 71 8.95 5.53 8.41
C VAL A 71 7.51 5.86 8.05
N LEU A 72 6.77 4.92 7.44
CA LEU A 72 5.33 5.03 7.24
C LEU A 72 4.58 5.02 8.59
N LEU A 73 4.93 4.09 9.48
CA LEU A 73 4.32 3.96 10.79
C LEU A 73 4.59 5.18 11.68
N GLU A 74 5.81 5.73 11.65
CA GLU A 74 6.14 6.95 12.38
C GLU A 74 5.20 8.10 12.00
N GLU A 75 4.89 8.26 10.71
CA GLU A 75 3.92 9.29 10.29
C GLU A 75 2.48 8.89 10.64
N LEU A 76 2.10 7.63 10.44
CA LEU A 76 0.74 7.16 10.73
C LEU A 76 0.39 7.28 12.23
N LEU A 77 1.34 7.02 13.12
CA LEU A 77 1.15 7.10 14.57
C LEU A 77 1.08 8.54 15.10
N LYS A 78 1.49 9.55 14.31
CA LYS A 78 1.26 10.96 14.65
C LYS A 78 -0.20 11.37 14.45
N GLU A 79 -0.99 10.55 13.75
CA GLU A 79 -2.39 10.86 13.50
C GLU A 79 -3.22 10.79 14.79
N THR A 80 -3.81 11.93 15.14
CA THR A 80 -4.71 12.03 16.30
C THR A 80 -6.00 11.23 16.13
N ARG A 81 -6.38 10.90 14.89
CA ARG A 81 -7.60 10.17 14.55
C ARG A 81 -7.34 9.19 13.41
N ILE A 82 -7.11 7.94 13.79
CA ILE A 82 -7.12 6.80 12.86
C ILE A 82 -8.55 6.21 12.86
N PRO A 83 -9.19 6.04 11.69
CA PRO A 83 -10.49 5.36 11.62
C PRO A 83 -10.41 3.94 12.20
N HIS A 84 -11.52 3.45 12.74
CA HIS A 84 -11.59 2.04 13.13
C HIS A 84 -11.61 1.13 11.89
N PHE A 85 -10.86 0.04 11.95
CA PHE A 85 -10.79 -0.98 10.90
C PHE A 85 -11.01 -2.36 11.52
N ASP A 86 -11.85 -3.17 10.87
CA ASP A 86 -12.06 -4.56 11.26
C ASP A 86 -10.85 -5.43 10.88
N PHE A 87 -10.24 -5.17 9.72
CA PHE A 87 -9.03 -5.86 9.25
C PHE A 87 -8.31 -5.08 8.15
N ILE A 88 -7.06 -5.49 7.91
CA ILE A 88 -6.17 -4.98 6.87
C ILE A 88 -6.17 -5.96 5.70
N ILE A 89 -6.30 -5.45 4.48
CA ILE A 89 -6.05 -6.22 3.25
C ILE A 89 -4.82 -5.64 2.54
N PRO A 90 -3.71 -6.37 2.43
CA PRO A 90 -2.63 -5.98 1.54
C PRO A 90 -3.08 -6.18 0.09
N VAL A 91 -2.85 -5.18 -0.77
CA VAL A 91 -3.21 -5.30 -2.19
C VAL A 91 -2.58 -6.57 -2.79
N PRO A 92 -3.39 -7.48 -3.37
CA PRO A 92 -2.90 -8.78 -3.75
C PRO A 92 -2.01 -8.72 -4.98
N MET A 93 -0.97 -9.54 -4.95
CA MET A 93 -0.08 -9.74 -6.08
C MET A 93 -0.46 -11.01 -6.83
N HIS A 94 -0.48 -10.93 -8.17
CA HIS A 94 -0.73 -12.10 -9.00
C HIS A 94 0.36 -13.16 -8.79
N LYS A 95 -0.02 -14.45 -8.75
CA LYS A 95 0.86 -15.60 -8.44
C LYS A 95 2.15 -15.64 -9.28
N LYS A 96 2.08 -15.29 -10.57
CA LYS A 96 3.28 -15.22 -11.44
C LYS A 96 4.30 -14.20 -10.94
N LYS A 97 3.83 -13.02 -10.51
CA LYS A 97 4.69 -11.95 -10.00
C LYS A 97 5.19 -12.27 -8.59
N MET A 98 4.38 -12.92 -7.77
CA MET A 98 4.83 -13.47 -6.48
C MET A 98 5.99 -14.46 -6.67
N ARG A 99 5.89 -15.38 -7.64
CA ARG A 99 6.98 -16.34 -7.95
C ARG A 99 8.26 -15.66 -8.43
N SER A 100 8.17 -14.60 -9.24
CA SER A 100 9.36 -13.91 -9.73
C SER A 100 9.99 -12.99 -8.69
N ARG A 101 9.18 -12.33 -7.85
CA ARG A 101 9.66 -11.36 -6.85
C ARG A 101 10.04 -12.01 -5.52
N GLY A 102 9.43 -13.15 -5.20
CA GLY A 102 9.61 -13.87 -3.94
C GLY A 102 8.74 -13.37 -2.79
N PHE A 103 8.16 -12.18 -2.88
CA PHE A 103 7.33 -11.58 -1.82
C PHE A 103 6.30 -10.57 -2.35
N ASN A 104 5.30 -10.26 -1.52
CA ASN A 104 4.37 -9.15 -1.74
C ASN A 104 4.72 -7.99 -0.81
N GLN A 105 5.23 -6.88 -1.36
CA GLN A 105 5.63 -5.72 -0.58
C GLN A 105 4.48 -5.14 0.26
N SER A 106 3.27 -5.17 -0.28
CA SER A 106 2.07 -4.66 0.39
C SER A 106 1.72 -5.52 1.61
N ARG A 107 2.04 -6.82 1.58
CA ARG A 107 1.89 -7.74 2.72
C ARG A 107 2.90 -7.43 3.83
N LEU A 108 4.17 -7.24 3.48
CA LEU A 108 5.22 -6.94 4.46
C LEU A 108 4.91 -5.64 5.23
N ILE A 109 4.42 -4.61 4.51
CA ILE A 109 3.98 -3.36 5.12
C ILE A 109 2.73 -3.57 5.99
N ALA A 110 1.74 -4.33 5.50
CA ALA A 110 0.51 -4.63 6.25
C ALA A 110 0.78 -5.37 7.56
N ASP A 111 1.71 -6.33 7.57
CA ASP A 111 2.09 -7.06 8.79
C ASP A 111 2.68 -6.12 9.85
N LYS A 112 3.49 -5.13 9.44
CA LYS A 112 4.04 -4.12 10.36
C LYS A 112 2.97 -3.18 10.90
N ILE A 113 2.01 -2.78 10.06
CA ILE A 113 0.85 -1.98 10.50
C ILE A 113 -0.01 -2.77 11.48
N SER A 114 -0.25 -4.06 11.19
CA SER A 114 -1.00 -4.97 12.04
C SER A 114 -0.37 -5.09 13.43
N GLU A 115 0.96 -5.29 13.49
CA GLU A 115 1.72 -5.36 14.73
C GLU A 115 1.58 -4.07 15.56
N ALA A 116 1.72 -2.90 14.93
CA ALA A 116 1.66 -1.61 15.61
C ALA A 116 0.25 -1.22 16.08
N LEU A 117 -0.77 -1.47 15.25
CA LEU A 117 -2.15 -1.02 15.50
C LEU A 117 -3.06 -2.11 16.07
N GLN A 118 -2.58 -3.35 16.18
CA GLN A 118 -3.35 -4.52 16.65
C GLN A 118 -4.60 -4.79 15.81
N ILE A 119 -4.48 -4.66 14.48
CA ILE A 119 -5.56 -4.91 13.52
C ILE A 119 -5.21 -6.17 12.73
N PRO A 120 -6.07 -7.19 12.61
CA PRO A 120 -5.74 -8.43 11.92
C PRO A 120 -5.54 -8.22 10.41
N VAL A 121 -4.66 -9.02 9.80
CA VAL A 121 -4.44 -9.03 8.34
C VAL A 121 -5.21 -10.19 7.70
N ASP A 122 -6.02 -9.90 6.68
CA ASP A 122 -6.66 -10.92 5.83
C ASP A 122 -6.04 -10.89 4.42
N THR A 123 -5.47 -12.02 4.00
CA THR A 123 -4.89 -12.20 2.65
C THR A 123 -5.67 -13.14 1.74
N GLU A 124 -6.79 -13.65 2.22
CA GLU A 124 -7.59 -14.65 1.53
C GLU A 124 -8.82 -14.01 0.87
N VAL A 125 -9.37 -12.96 1.47
CA VAL A 125 -10.60 -12.28 1.02
C VAL A 125 -10.45 -11.69 -0.38
N LEU A 126 -9.33 -11.05 -0.69
CA LEU A 126 -9.12 -10.36 -1.96
C LEU A 126 -8.01 -11.03 -2.77
N ALA A 127 -8.34 -11.52 -3.96
CA ALA A 127 -7.40 -12.16 -4.86
C ALA A 127 -7.16 -11.34 -6.12
N LYS A 128 -5.95 -11.44 -6.68
CA LYS A 128 -5.64 -10.93 -8.02
C LYS A 128 -5.63 -12.08 -9.02
N THR A 129 -6.70 -12.20 -9.80
CA THR A 129 -6.99 -13.34 -10.69
C THR A 129 -6.26 -13.28 -12.02
N ARG A 130 -5.95 -12.07 -12.51
CA ARG A 130 -5.30 -11.87 -13.82
C ARG A 130 -3.84 -11.45 -13.70
N ASN A 131 -2.99 -12.03 -14.54
CA ASN A 131 -1.62 -11.57 -14.72
C ASN A 131 -1.60 -10.31 -15.60
N THR A 132 -1.69 -9.15 -14.97
CA THR A 132 -1.72 -7.85 -15.65
C THR A 132 -0.29 -7.38 -15.96
N ARG A 133 -0.10 -6.61 -17.05
CA ARG A 133 1.20 -5.96 -17.33
C ARG A 133 1.60 -5.04 -16.16
N PRO A 134 2.89 -4.85 -15.86
CA PRO A 134 3.33 -3.92 -14.82
C PRO A 134 2.78 -2.51 -15.08
N GLN A 135 2.13 -1.90 -14.08
CA GLN A 135 1.52 -0.57 -14.28
C GLN A 135 2.54 0.54 -14.52
N SER A 136 3.78 0.37 -14.06
CA SER A 136 4.87 1.31 -14.31
C SER A 136 5.19 1.48 -15.80
N THR A 137 4.86 0.50 -16.65
CA THR A 137 5.12 0.54 -18.09
C THR A 137 3.91 0.99 -18.92
N LEU A 138 2.82 1.41 -18.28
CA LEU A 138 1.54 1.71 -18.95
C LEU A 138 1.12 3.17 -18.74
N LYS A 139 0.47 3.77 -19.75
CA LYS A 139 -0.19 5.07 -19.66
C LYS A 139 -1.48 4.98 -18.83
N LYS A 140 -2.03 6.13 -18.40
CA LYS A 140 -3.16 6.20 -17.47
C LYS A 140 -4.39 5.39 -17.92
N GLU A 141 -4.83 5.54 -19.17
CA GLU A 141 -5.99 4.80 -19.71
C GLU A 141 -5.71 3.30 -19.80
N GLU A 142 -4.51 2.93 -20.21
CA GLU A 142 -4.09 1.52 -20.28
C GLU A 142 -4.06 0.86 -18.89
N ARG A 143 -3.73 1.61 -17.83
CA ARG A 143 -3.76 1.09 -16.45
C ARG A 143 -5.17 0.69 -16.03
N LEU A 144 -6.18 1.48 -16.39
CA LEU A 144 -7.58 1.17 -16.08
C LEU A 144 -7.98 -0.14 -16.76
N ASN A 145 -7.80 -0.22 -18.07
CA ASN A 145 -8.16 -1.40 -18.86
C ASN A 145 -7.37 -2.65 -18.44
N ASN A 146 -6.10 -2.48 -18.07
CA ASN A 146 -5.24 -3.58 -17.60
C ASN A 146 -5.69 -4.15 -16.25
N LEU A 147 -6.45 -3.40 -15.44
CA LEU A 147 -6.96 -3.85 -14.14
C LEU A 147 -8.45 -4.20 -14.13
N LEU A 148 -9.19 -3.96 -15.23
CA LEU A 148 -10.56 -4.42 -15.36
C LEU A 148 -10.63 -5.93 -15.10
N ASP A 149 -11.50 -6.32 -14.17
CA ASP A 149 -11.73 -7.70 -13.73
C ASP A 149 -10.46 -8.46 -13.29
N ALA A 150 -9.44 -7.73 -12.83
CA ALA A 150 -8.20 -8.32 -12.35
C ALA A 150 -8.27 -8.77 -10.88
N PHE A 151 -9.34 -8.41 -10.16
CA PHE A 151 -9.52 -8.69 -8.74
C PHE A 151 -10.88 -9.36 -8.49
N SER A 152 -10.92 -10.25 -7.50
CA SER A 152 -12.12 -10.94 -7.01
C SER A 152 -12.15 -10.96 -5.48
N VAL A 153 -13.35 -11.02 -4.92
CA VAL A 153 -13.57 -11.30 -3.50
C VAL A 153 -13.91 -12.78 -3.36
N GLU A 154 -13.07 -13.55 -2.68
CA GLU A 154 -13.23 -15.01 -2.55
C GLU A 154 -14.20 -15.38 -1.41
N TYR A 155 -14.30 -14.52 -0.39
CA TYR A 155 -15.15 -14.71 0.79
C TYR A 155 -16.02 -13.47 1.05
N PRO A 156 -17.07 -13.23 0.24
CA PRO A 156 -17.89 -12.02 0.34
C PRO A 156 -18.52 -11.80 1.72
N GLU A 157 -18.88 -12.87 2.42
CA GLU A 157 -19.44 -12.81 3.77
C GLU A 157 -18.50 -12.16 4.79
N ARG A 158 -17.18 -12.23 4.56
CA ARG A 158 -16.18 -11.61 5.43
C ARG A 158 -16.06 -10.10 5.23
N VAL A 159 -16.60 -9.52 4.16
CA VAL A 159 -16.50 -8.08 3.86
C VAL A 159 -17.78 -7.31 4.18
N ILE A 160 -18.92 -7.97 4.32
CA ILE A 160 -20.21 -7.32 4.54
C ILE A 160 -20.20 -6.48 5.82
N ASN A 161 -20.54 -5.20 5.69
CA ASN A 161 -20.57 -4.21 6.77
C ASN A 161 -19.23 -4.05 7.51
N LYS A 162 -18.11 -4.21 6.80
CA LYS A 162 -16.76 -4.08 7.36
C LYS A 162 -16.06 -2.80 6.97
N ASN A 163 -15.32 -2.23 7.90
CA ASN A 163 -14.40 -1.12 7.68
C ASN A 163 -13.01 -1.70 7.38
N ILE A 164 -12.55 -1.52 6.15
CA ILE A 164 -11.37 -2.21 5.62
C ILE A 164 -10.24 -1.20 5.38
N LEU A 165 -9.02 -1.55 5.82
CA LEU A 165 -7.82 -0.83 5.47
C LEU A 165 -7.05 -1.56 4.35
N LEU A 166 -7.02 -0.96 3.16
CA LEU A 166 -6.15 -1.40 2.06
C LEU A 166 -4.72 -0.89 2.28
N VAL A 167 -3.74 -1.76 2.10
CA VAL A 167 -2.31 -1.39 2.16
C VAL A 167 -1.65 -1.64 0.83
N ASP A 168 -0.92 -0.65 0.32
CA ASP A 168 -0.03 -0.78 -0.84
C ASP A 168 1.25 0.05 -0.63
N ASP A 169 2.22 -0.03 -1.53
CA ASP A 169 3.46 0.73 -1.38
C ASP A 169 3.40 2.13 -1.99
N VAL A 170 2.75 2.29 -3.15
CA VAL A 170 2.65 3.59 -3.82
C VAL A 170 1.32 3.78 -4.54
N ILE A 171 0.72 4.95 -4.35
CA ILE A 171 -0.35 5.46 -5.23
C ILE A 171 0.27 6.35 -6.29
N THR A 172 0.10 5.97 -7.56
CA THR A 172 0.42 6.86 -8.70
C THR A 172 -0.85 7.47 -9.26
N THR A 173 -1.67 6.68 -9.97
CA THR A 173 -3.01 7.09 -10.44
C THR A 173 -4.12 6.65 -9.50
N GLY A 174 -3.80 5.84 -8.48
CA GLY A 174 -4.77 5.22 -7.59
C GLY A 174 -5.59 4.09 -8.22
N THR A 175 -5.34 3.73 -9.48
CA THR A 175 -6.14 2.73 -10.22
C THR A 175 -6.21 1.39 -9.50
N THR A 176 -5.08 0.86 -9.00
CA THR A 176 -5.07 -0.40 -8.23
C THR A 176 -5.98 -0.35 -7.01
N ILE A 177 -5.77 0.68 -6.18
CA ILE A 177 -6.49 0.88 -4.92
C ILE A 177 -7.97 1.04 -5.21
N ASN A 178 -8.35 1.84 -6.21
CA ASN A 178 -9.75 2.05 -6.56
C ASN A 178 -10.40 0.81 -7.18
N SER A 179 -9.67 -0.01 -7.94
CA SER A 179 -10.19 -1.30 -8.42
C SER A 179 -10.43 -2.29 -7.27
N CYS A 180 -9.53 -2.35 -6.28
CA CYS A 180 -9.72 -3.15 -5.08
C CYS A 180 -10.90 -2.62 -4.25
N GLY A 181 -10.95 -1.30 -4.04
CA GLY A 181 -12.04 -0.65 -3.33
C GLY A 181 -13.40 -0.89 -3.99
N ARG A 182 -13.48 -0.80 -5.33
CA ARG A 182 -14.71 -1.08 -6.08
C ARG A 182 -15.24 -2.48 -5.79
N ILE A 183 -14.41 -3.52 -5.94
CA ILE A 183 -14.90 -4.89 -5.78
C ILE A 183 -15.27 -5.19 -4.33
N LEU A 184 -14.57 -4.62 -3.34
CA LEU A 184 -14.93 -4.74 -1.93
C LEU A 184 -16.26 -4.03 -1.62
N TYR A 185 -16.45 -2.82 -2.15
CA TYR A 185 -17.68 -2.05 -2.01
C TYR A 185 -18.88 -2.78 -2.63
N GLU A 186 -18.71 -3.31 -3.85
CA GLU A 186 -19.73 -4.10 -4.54
C GLU A 186 -20.11 -5.39 -3.79
N ASN A 187 -19.22 -5.91 -2.94
CA ASN A 187 -19.47 -7.07 -2.07
C ASN A 187 -19.93 -6.67 -0.65
N GLY A 188 -20.22 -5.38 -0.39
CA GLY A 188 -20.88 -4.93 0.83
C GLY A 188 -19.97 -4.38 1.93
N ALA A 189 -18.70 -4.06 1.64
CA ALA A 189 -17.86 -3.32 2.58
C ALA A 189 -18.47 -1.94 2.92
N GLU A 190 -18.45 -1.56 4.20
CA GLU A 190 -19.06 -0.32 4.69
C GLU A 190 -18.21 0.90 4.34
N LYS A 191 -16.92 0.85 4.72
CA LYS A 191 -15.94 1.89 4.41
C LYS A 191 -14.61 1.26 4.06
N ILE A 192 -13.95 1.83 3.07
CA ILE A 192 -12.66 1.36 2.59
C ILE A 192 -11.70 2.53 2.63
N TYR A 193 -10.61 2.36 3.37
CA TYR A 193 -9.53 3.33 3.44
C TYR A 193 -8.27 2.74 2.83
N ALA A 194 -7.30 3.58 2.51
CA ALA A 194 -6.02 3.14 1.99
C ALA A 194 -4.86 3.78 2.77
N VAL A 195 -3.82 3.01 3.05
CA VAL A 195 -2.53 3.49 3.54
C VAL A 195 -1.46 3.09 2.53
N VAL A 196 -0.62 4.05 2.14
CA VAL A 196 0.55 3.80 1.30
C VAL A 196 1.79 4.51 1.82
N ILE A 197 2.98 3.99 1.49
CA ILE A 197 4.23 4.70 1.80
C ILE A 197 4.25 6.04 1.09
N ALA A 198 3.93 6.05 -0.20
CA ALA A 198 4.09 7.24 -1.03
C ALA A 198 2.92 7.51 -1.99
N ASN A 199 2.68 8.79 -2.26
CA ASN A 199 1.72 9.25 -3.26
C ASN A 199 2.39 10.17 -4.29
N ALA A 200 2.13 9.90 -5.58
CA ALA A 200 2.63 10.73 -6.67
C ALA A 200 1.84 12.04 -6.85
N GLU A 201 0.59 12.10 -6.38
CA GLU A 201 -0.13 13.36 -6.31
C GLU A 201 0.36 14.15 -5.08
N LYS A 202 0.53 15.47 -5.23
CA LYS A 202 0.91 16.30 -4.09
C LYS A 202 -0.19 16.24 -3.02
N CYS A 203 0.16 15.69 -1.86
CA CYS A 203 -0.55 15.82 -0.60
C CYS A 203 -0.72 17.31 -0.26
N ARG A 204 -1.84 17.92 -0.64
CA ARG A 204 -2.25 19.25 -0.15
C ARG A 204 -2.92 19.08 1.19
#